data_AF-A0A387BDS2-F1
#
_entry.id   AF-A0A387BDS2-F1
#
_cell.length_a   1.000
_cell.length_b   1.000
_cell.length_c   1.000
_cell.angle_alpha   90.00
_cell.angle_beta   90.00
_cell.angle_gamma   90.00
#
_symmetry.space_group_name_H-M   'P 1'
#
loop_
_entity.id
_entity.type
_entity.pdbx_description
1 polymer ?
#
loop_
_entity_poly.entity_id
_entity_poly.type
_entity_poly.pdbx_seq_one_letter_code
_entity_poly.pdbx_strand_id
1 'polypeptide(L)'
;MTHIISASPCLGKTTIYQLNKERTFDRDFNESRSTKGMTPRQKGFFWYAASDLINVQADTDVFSYIFVTDELELLEWLKRPNLYTKAHDLTVILPDNSDAQYMAEYKKRIIERSGIEWFNRVMIPKLEALDDLMKKFQEKGFDVRLTHSNQPYIEDVFKFTDDIILPKK
;
A
#
# COMPACT_ATOMS: atom_id res chain seq x y z
N MET A 1 9.65 -0.55 16.92
CA MET A 1 9.80 0.08 15.60
C MET A 1 8.66 -0.37 14.72
N THR A 2 7.79 0.57 14.38
CA THR A 2 6.67 0.38 13.46
C THR A 2 7.17 0.10 12.04
N HIS A 3 6.63 -0.92 11.37
CA HIS A 3 6.90 -1.22 9.95
C HIS A 3 5.77 -0.66 9.07
N ILE A 4 6.11 0.00 7.96
CA ILE A 4 5.12 0.50 7.01
C ILE A 4 4.97 -0.48 5.85
N ILE A 5 3.74 -0.90 5.57
CA ILE A 5 3.42 -1.80 4.45
C ILE A 5 2.54 -1.05 3.47
N SER A 6 3.10 -0.72 2.32
CA SER A 6 2.33 -0.30 1.16
C SER A 6 1.83 -1.52 0.42
N ALA A 7 0.57 -1.55 0.02
CA ALA A 7 0.08 -2.61 -0.84
C ALA A 7 -1.00 -2.15 -1.80
N SER A 8 -1.11 -2.81 -2.96
CA SER A 8 -2.22 -2.58 -3.89
C SER A 8 -3.58 -2.94 -3.28
N PRO A 9 -4.70 -2.44 -3.86
CA PRO A 9 -6.05 -2.80 -3.42
C PRO A 9 -6.26 -4.32 -3.39
N CYS A 10 -7.13 -4.80 -2.50
CA CYS A 10 -7.55 -6.21 -2.42
C CYS A 10 -6.46 -7.25 -2.08
N LEU A 11 -5.28 -6.85 -1.60
CA LEU A 11 -4.23 -7.77 -1.14
C LEU A 11 -4.30 -8.15 0.35
N GLY A 12 -5.33 -7.71 1.08
CA GLY A 12 -5.57 -8.16 2.47
C GLY A 12 -5.37 -7.11 3.57
N LYS A 13 -4.90 -5.88 3.26
CA LYS A 13 -4.66 -4.79 4.25
C LYS A 13 -5.81 -4.63 5.25
N THR A 14 -7.01 -4.39 4.74
CA THR A 14 -8.20 -4.15 5.57
C THR A 14 -8.55 -5.38 6.42
N THR A 15 -8.39 -6.60 5.90
CA THR A 15 -8.67 -7.83 6.65
C THR A 15 -7.72 -7.98 7.84
N ILE A 16 -6.41 -7.84 7.59
CA ILE A 16 -5.39 -7.90 8.65
C ILE A 16 -5.62 -6.79 9.68
N TYR A 17 -5.91 -5.56 9.22
CA TYR A 17 -6.22 -4.45 10.12
C TYR A 17 -7.41 -4.74 11.03
N GLN A 18 -8.52 -5.24 10.49
CA GLN A 18 -9.72 -5.52 11.29
C GLN A 18 -9.48 -6.58 12.37
N LEU A 19 -8.59 -7.55 12.10
CA LEU A 19 -8.18 -8.57 13.07
C LEU A 19 -7.22 -8.04 14.14
N ASN A 20 -6.55 -6.91 13.90
CA ASN A 20 -5.43 -6.44 14.72
C ASN A 20 -5.49 -4.93 15.02
N LYS A 21 -6.68 -4.37 15.29
CA LYS A 21 -6.88 -2.92 15.45
C LYS A 21 -6.01 -2.25 16.52
N GLU A 22 -5.64 -3.00 17.56
CA GLU A 22 -4.79 -2.50 18.66
C GLU A 22 -3.30 -2.43 18.29
N ARG A 23 -2.88 -3.11 17.22
CA ARG A 23 -1.47 -3.26 16.83
C ARG A 23 -1.19 -2.79 15.40
N THR A 24 -2.22 -2.50 14.63
CA THR A 24 -2.11 -2.11 13.24
C THR A 24 -2.97 -0.90 12.95
N PHE A 25 -2.59 -0.14 11.94
CA PHE A 25 -3.35 1.03 11.51
C PHE A 25 -3.47 1.05 9.98
N ASP A 26 -4.68 1.20 9.45
CA ASP A 26 -4.93 1.35 8.01
C ASP A 26 -5.07 2.83 7.65
N ARG A 27 -4.04 3.40 7.00
CA ARG A 27 -4.03 4.80 6.53
C ARG A 27 -4.44 4.88 5.08
N ASP A 28 -5.73 5.10 4.89
CA ASP A 28 -6.36 5.40 3.60
C ASP A 28 -6.74 6.90 3.54
N PHE A 29 -6.24 7.61 2.52
CA PHE A 29 -6.56 9.03 2.31
C PHE A 29 -7.61 9.26 1.23
N ASN A 30 -8.21 8.21 0.67
CA ASN A 30 -9.12 8.30 -0.48
C ASN A 30 -8.51 9.15 -1.61
N GLU A 31 -7.29 8.83 -2.01
CA GLU A 31 -6.38 9.74 -2.72
C GLU A 31 -6.99 10.28 -4.02
N SER A 32 -7.69 9.43 -4.80
CA SER A 32 -8.36 9.85 -6.04
C SER A 32 -9.46 10.89 -5.80
N ARG A 33 -10.14 10.84 -4.65
CA ARG A 33 -11.16 11.82 -4.26
C ARG A 33 -10.51 13.04 -3.65
N SER A 34 -9.57 12.86 -2.75
CA SER A 34 -8.90 13.92 -1.99
C SER A 34 -8.04 14.82 -2.86
N THR A 35 -7.45 14.29 -3.94
CA THR A 35 -6.59 15.07 -4.86
C THR A 35 -7.32 15.61 -6.09
N LYS A 36 -8.64 15.37 -6.20
CA LYS A 36 -9.43 15.81 -7.36
C LYS A 36 -9.46 17.33 -7.47
N GLY A 37 -9.07 17.86 -8.63
CA GLY A 37 -9.03 19.30 -8.89
C GLY A 37 -7.82 20.04 -8.30
N MET A 38 -6.92 19.34 -7.59
CA MET A 38 -5.68 19.94 -7.10
C MET A 38 -4.70 20.19 -8.24
N THR A 39 -4.05 21.36 -8.23
CA THR A 39 -2.85 21.64 -9.03
C THR A 39 -1.69 20.73 -8.62
N PRO A 40 -0.66 20.54 -9.46
CA PRO A 40 0.53 19.76 -9.09
C PRO A 40 1.18 20.21 -7.78
N ARG A 41 1.24 21.53 -7.53
CA ARG A 41 1.76 22.08 -6.27
C ARG A 41 0.91 21.69 -5.07
N GLN A 42 -0.43 21.75 -5.18
CA GLN A 42 -1.34 21.35 -4.11
C GLN A 42 -1.26 19.84 -3.83
N LYS A 43 -1.14 19.01 -4.86
CA LYS A 43 -0.92 17.56 -4.70
C LYS A 43 0.39 17.29 -3.96
N GLY A 44 1.47 17.99 -4.32
CA GLY A 44 2.74 17.91 -3.60
C GLY A 44 2.60 18.20 -2.09
N PHE A 45 1.86 19.24 -1.73
CA PHE A 45 1.57 19.54 -0.31
C PHE A 45 0.69 18.50 0.37
N PHE A 46 -0.30 17.96 -0.35
CA PHE A 46 -1.15 16.88 0.17
C PHE A 46 -0.30 15.66 0.53
N TRP A 47 0.60 15.22 -0.35
CA TRP A 47 1.44 14.06 -0.08
C TRP A 47 2.47 14.28 1.02
N TYR A 48 3.06 15.49 1.07
CA TYR A 48 3.89 15.89 2.19
C TYR A 48 3.13 15.75 3.52
N ALA A 49 1.94 16.35 3.62
CA ALA A 49 1.13 16.30 4.84
C ALA A 49 0.69 14.87 5.20
N ALA A 50 0.31 14.06 4.20
CA ALA A 50 -0.04 12.66 4.40
C ALA A 50 1.14 11.85 4.94
N SER A 51 2.34 12.05 4.37
CA SER A 51 3.56 11.38 4.82
C SER A 51 3.96 11.78 6.24
N ASP A 52 3.84 13.07 6.58
CA ASP A 52 4.18 13.59 7.90
C ASP A 52 3.27 13.01 8.97
N LEU A 53 1.97 12.90 8.69
CA LEU A 53 1.02 12.24 9.58
C LEU A 53 1.37 10.77 9.82
N ILE A 54 1.70 10.02 8.76
CA ILE A 54 2.09 8.61 8.88
C ILE A 54 3.36 8.47 9.71
N ASN A 55 4.37 9.29 9.45
CA ASN A 55 5.64 9.22 10.17
C ASN A 55 5.46 9.56 11.65
N VAL A 56 4.69 10.60 11.98
CA VAL A 56 4.36 10.94 13.38
C VAL A 56 3.70 9.76 14.09
N GLN A 57 2.82 9.01 13.43
CA GLN A 57 2.23 7.82 14.02
C GLN A 57 3.21 6.67 14.16
N ALA A 58 4.04 6.43 13.14
CA ALA A 58 5.03 5.37 13.15
C ALA A 58 6.06 5.57 14.27
N ASP A 59 6.42 6.83 14.57
CA ASP A 59 7.33 7.19 15.65
C ASP A 59 6.72 7.08 17.06
N THR A 60 5.41 6.92 17.19
CA THR A 60 4.80 6.64 18.51
C THR A 60 5.14 5.25 19.04
N ASP A 61 5.57 4.33 18.16
CA ASP A 61 5.79 2.91 18.47
C ASP A 61 4.56 2.19 19.09
N VAL A 62 3.37 2.79 18.98
CA VAL A 62 2.10 2.17 19.44
C VAL A 62 1.67 1.04 18.52
N PHE A 63 1.88 1.21 17.21
CA PHE A 63 1.49 0.24 16.20
C PHE A 63 2.71 -0.59 15.78
N SER A 64 2.52 -1.90 15.59
CA SER A 64 3.54 -2.75 14.97
C SER A 64 3.59 -2.52 13.46
N TYR A 65 2.44 -2.27 12.82
CA TYR A 65 2.33 -2.07 11.37
C TYR A 65 1.41 -0.92 10.98
N ILE A 66 1.80 -0.11 10.01
CA ILE A 66 0.93 0.86 9.35
C ILE A 66 0.77 0.47 7.89
N PHE A 67 -0.47 0.25 7.46
CA PHE A 67 -0.83 -0.03 6.09
C PHE A 67 -1.10 1.26 5.33
N VAL A 68 -0.56 1.38 4.12
CA VAL A 68 -0.74 2.54 3.24
C VAL A 68 -1.04 2.12 1.80
N THR A 69 -1.45 3.08 0.98
CA THR A 69 -1.66 2.90 -0.46
C THR A 69 -0.34 2.72 -1.23
N ASP A 70 -0.42 2.27 -2.48
CA ASP A 70 0.70 2.03 -3.40
C ASP A 70 1.05 3.24 -4.28
N GLU A 71 0.64 4.44 -3.86
CA GLU A 71 0.91 5.68 -4.58
C GLU A 71 2.38 6.10 -4.47
N LEU A 72 3.09 6.10 -5.60
CA LEU A 72 4.52 6.41 -5.66
C LEU A 72 4.87 7.74 -5.01
N GLU A 73 4.07 8.79 -5.23
CA GLU A 73 4.31 10.12 -4.67
C GLU A 73 4.30 10.10 -3.14
N LEU A 74 3.38 9.35 -2.52
CA LEU A 74 3.35 9.18 -1.06
C LEU A 74 4.59 8.43 -0.58
N LEU A 75 4.92 7.30 -1.22
CA LEU A 75 6.04 6.46 -0.76
C LEU A 75 7.39 7.17 -0.90
N GLU A 76 7.56 8.01 -1.93
CA GLU A 76 8.72 8.87 -2.08
C GLU A 76 8.85 9.87 -0.94
N TRP A 77 7.75 10.43 -0.45
CA TRP A 77 7.77 11.31 0.70
C TRP A 77 8.07 10.56 1.99
N LEU A 78 7.48 9.38 2.20
CA LEU A 78 7.74 8.52 3.37
C LEU A 78 9.21 8.08 3.46
N LYS A 79 9.88 7.90 2.31
CA LYS A 79 11.29 7.53 2.27
C LYS A 79 12.23 8.69 2.61
N ARG A 80 11.75 9.93 2.57
CA ARG A 80 12.57 11.11 2.90
C ARG A 80 12.59 11.26 4.42
N PRO A 81 13.75 11.15 5.08
CA PRO A 81 13.85 11.60 6.46
C PRO A 81 13.49 13.08 6.51
N ASN A 82 12.69 13.47 7.50
CA ASN A 82 12.42 14.87 7.78
C ASN A 82 13.02 15.25 9.14
N LEU A 83 12.93 16.53 9.51
CA LEU A 83 13.55 17.06 10.73
C LEU A 83 13.04 16.41 12.03
N TYR A 84 11.86 15.77 11.99
CA TYR A 84 11.13 15.33 13.17
C TYR A 84 10.90 13.83 13.21
N THR A 85 11.18 13.11 12.12
CA THR A 85 10.82 11.69 12.00
C THR A 85 11.94 10.80 11.51
N LYS A 86 11.92 9.55 11.95
CA LYS A 86 12.91 8.55 11.55
C LYS A 86 12.61 8.01 10.15
N ALA A 87 13.62 7.41 9.52
CA ALA A 87 13.37 6.55 8.38
C ALA A 87 12.72 5.25 8.89
N HIS A 88 11.64 4.83 8.26
CA HIS A 88 10.93 3.60 8.60
C HIS A 88 11.20 2.51 7.58
N ASP A 89 11.19 1.26 8.04
CA ASP A 89 11.17 0.12 7.14
C ASP A 89 9.85 0.16 6.35
N LEU A 90 9.99 0.19 5.03
CA LEU A 90 8.88 0.32 4.09
C LEU A 90 8.96 -0.79 3.05
N THR A 91 7.98 -1.69 3.10
CA THR A 91 7.80 -2.75 2.09
C THR A 91 6.62 -2.40 1.20
N VAL A 92 6.79 -2.59 -0.10
CA VAL A 92 5.77 -2.39 -1.13
C VAL A 92 5.35 -3.75 -1.67
N ILE A 93 4.05 -4.04 -1.61
CA ILE A 93 3.49 -5.32 -2.01
C ILE A 93 2.56 -5.10 -3.20
N LEU A 94 2.92 -5.68 -4.35
CA LEU A 94 2.20 -5.53 -5.62
C LEU A 94 1.69 -6.89 -6.11
N PRO A 95 0.68 -6.90 -6.99
CA PRO A 95 0.31 -8.12 -7.72
C PRO A 95 1.36 -8.44 -8.79
N ASP A 96 1.69 -9.72 -8.98
CA ASP A 96 2.55 -10.18 -10.08
C ASP A 96 1.79 -10.14 -11.41
N ASN A 97 2.13 -9.15 -12.24
CA ASN A 97 1.50 -8.95 -13.54
C ASN A 97 1.82 -10.08 -14.54
N SER A 98 2.89 -10.85 -14.32
CA SER A 98 3.31 -11.94 -15.20
C SER A 98 2.50 -13.22 -14.99
N ASP A 99 1.85 -13.38 -13.83
CA ASP A 99 0.97 -14.50 -13.51
C ASP A 99 -0.46 -14.20 -13.99
N ALA A 100 -0.74 -14.58 -15.24
CA ALA A 100 -2.04 -14.31 -15.87
C ALA A 100 -3.24 -14.93 -15.13
N GLN A 101 -3.06 -16.11 -14.53
CA GLN A 101 -4.11 -16.79 -13.78
C GLN A 101 -4.42 -16.02 -12.49
N TYR A 102 -3.38 -15.65 -11.74
CA TYR A 102 -3.51 -14.82 -10.55
C TYR A 102 -4.17 -13.47 -10.87
N MET A 103 -3.74 -12.82 -11.95
CA MET A 103 -4.26 -11.51 -12.35
C MET A 103 -5.74 -11.55 -12.72
N ALA A 104 -6.25 -12.64 -13.28
CA ALA A 104 -7.67 -12.81 -13.54
C ALA A 104 -8.49 -12.79 -12.23
N GLU A 105 -8.08 -13.59 -11.24
CA GLU A 105 -8.75 -13.65 -9.93
C GLU A 105 -8.55 -12.35 -9.14
N TYR A 106 -7.38 -11.72 -9.23
CA TYR A 106 -7.11 -10.43 -8.62
C TYR A 106 -8.06 -9.33 -9.14
N LYS A 107 -8.23 -9.23 -10.47
CA LYS A 107 -9.17 -8.29 -11.09
C LYS A 107 -10.60 -8.55 -10.64
N LYS A 108 -11.00 -9.82 -10.58
CA LYS A 108 -12.33 -10.23 -10.08
C LYS A 108 -12.56 -9.76 -8.64
N ARG A 109 -11.62 -10.02 -7.72
CA ARG A 109 -11.69 -9.56 -6.31
C ARG A 109 -11.86 -8.04 -6.20
N ILE A 110 -11.17 -7.28 -7.05
CA ILE A 110 -11.33 -5.83 -7.08
C ILE A 110 -12.72 -5.42 -7.57
N ILE A 111 -13.20 -6.01 -8.66
CA ILE A 111 -14.51 -5.68 -9.22
C ILE A 111 -15.62 -6.01 -8.22
N GLU A 112 -15.53 -7.15 -7.52
CA GLU A 112 -16.48 -7.55 -6.48
C GLU A 112 -16.50 -6.57 -5.30
N ARG A 113 -15.34 -6.08 -4.86
CA ARG A 113 -15.23 -5.14 -3.73
C ARG A 113 -15.65 -3.71 -4.09
N SER A 114 -15.22 -3.23 -5.26
CA SER A 114 -15.21 -1.79 -5.59
C SER A 114 -16.12 -1.42 -6.76
N GLY A 115 -16.67 -2.40 -7.47
CA GLY A 115 -17.51 -2.22 -8.64
C GLY A 115 -16.73 -2.00 -9.93
N ILE A 116 -17.33 -2.41 -11.05
CA ILE A 116 -16.72 -2.36 -12.38
C ILE A 116 -16.40 -0.93 -12.84
N GLU A 117 -17.24 0.05 -12.49
CA GLU A 117 -17.01 1.45 -12.86
C GLU A 117 -15.74 2.02 -12.22
N TRP A 118 -15.52 1.72 -10.93
CA TRP A 118 -14.32 2.13 -10.22
C TRP A 118 -13.10 1.40 -10.76
N PHE A 119 -13.22 0.10 -11.03
CA PHE A 119 -12.16 -0.70 -11.64
C PHE A 119 -11.71 -0.09 -12.98
N ASN A 120 -12.65 0.21 -13.88
CA ASN A 120 -12.34 0.79 -15.18
C ASN A 120 -11.66 2.16 -15.07
N ARG A 121 -12.14 3.01 -14.16
CA ARG A 121 -11.62 4.38 -14.01
C ARG A 121 -10.26 4.44 -13.31
N VAL A 122 -10.05 3.61 -12.29
CA VAL A 122 -8.90 3.73 -11.38
C VAL A 122 -7.88 2.62 -11.57
N MET A 123 -8.33 1.38 -11.72
CA MET A 123 -7.41 0.24 -11.73
C MET A 123 -6.86 -0.10 -13.10
N ILE A 124 -7.63 0.03 -14.19
CA ILE A 124 -7.09 -0.22 -15.53
C ILE A 124 -5.81 0.59 -15.79
N PRO A 125 -5.79 1.93 -15.60
CA PRO A 125 -4.56 2.70 -15.83
C PRO A 125 -3.41 2.29 -14.90
N LYS A 126 -3.72 1.92 -13.65
CA LYS A 126 -2.71 1.44 -12.69
C LYS A 126 -2.12 0.10 -13.12
N LEU A 127 -2.94 -0.83 -13.59
CA LEU A 127 -2.51 -2.16 -14.02
C LEU A 127 -1.71 -2.09 -15.33
N GLU A 128 -2.10 -1.23 -16.26
CA GLU A 128 -1.35 -0.98 -17.50
C GLU A 128 0.06 -0.42 -17.22
N ALA A 129 0.20 0.39 -16.16
CA ALA A 129 1.46 0.99 -15.73
C ALA A 129 2.19 0.19 -14.63
N LEU A 130 1.74 -1.03 -14.30
CA LEU A 130 2.22 -1.76 -13.12
C LEU A 130 3.70 -2.16 -13.23
N ASP A 131 4.14 -2.62 -14.41
CA ASP A 131 5.53 -3.00 -14.65
C ASP A 131 6.46 -1.78 -14.55
N ASP A 132 6.04 -0.64 -15.09
CA ASP A 132 6.74 0.64 -14.98
C ASP A 132 6.80 1.12 -13.52
N LEU A 133 5.70 0.97 -12.78
CA LEU A 133 5.61 1.33 -11.37
C LEU A 133 6.55 0.46 -10.52
N MET A 134 6.55 -0.85 -10.74
CA MET A 134 7.46 -1.79 -10.08
C MET A 134 8.92 -1.40 -10.34
N LYS A 135 9.27 -1.13 -11.61
CA LYS A 135 10.61 -0.68 -11.97
C LYS A 135 11.01 0.60 -11.24
N LYS A 136 10.12 1.60 -11.19
CA LYS A 136 10.36 2.86 -10.44
C LYS A 136 10.58 2.62 -8.96
N PHE A 137 9.84 1.71 -8.33
CA PHE A 137 10.06 1.36 -6.93
C PHE A 137 11.43 0.69 -6.71
N GLN A 138 11.82 -0.24 -7.59
CA GLN A 138 13.13 -0.90 -7.52
C GLN A 138 14.27 0.10 -7.73
N GLU A 139 14.18 0.98 -8.75
CA GLU A 139 15.17 2.03 -9.03
C GLU A 139 15.33 2.99 -7.84
N LYS A 140 14.26 3.25 -7.11
CA LYS A 140 14.27 4.07 -5.89
C LYS A 140 14.68 3.29 -4.65
N GLY A 141 14.97 1.99 -4.76
CA GLY A 141 15.46 1.12 -3.70
C GLY A 141 14.44 0.74 -2.64
N PHE A 142 13.15 0.63 -2.99
CA PHE A 142 12.13 0.08 -2.10
C PHE A 142 12.25 -1.46 -2.02
N ASP A 143 11.91 -2.05 -0.86
CA ASP A 143 11.69 -3.50 -0.75
C ASP A 143 10.36 -3.84 -1.44
N VAL A 144 10.42 -4.43 -2.63
CA VAL A 144 9.24 -4.77 -3.43
C VAL A 144 9.00 -6.28 -3.38
N ARG A 145 7.79 -6.69 -3.04
CA ARG A 145 7.35 -8.09 -3.00
C ARG A 145 6.11 -8.29 -3.85
N LEU A 146 6.02 -9.45 -4.49
CA LEU A 146 4.96 -9.76 -5.45
C LEU A 146 4.07 -10.88 -4.93
N THR A 147 2.77 -10.65 -4.97
CA THR A 147 1.74 -11.67 -4.74
C THR A 147 1.44 -12.41 -6.04
N HIS A 148 1.23 -13.72 -5.97
CA HIS A 148 1.00 -14.59 -7.13
C HIS A 148 0.07 -15.75 -6.76
N SER A 149 -0.21 -16.68 -7.69
CA SER A 149 -1.25 -17.72 -7.49
C SER A 149 -1.10 -18.55 -6.21
N ASN A 150 0.13 -18.86 -5.79
CA ASN A 150 0.40 -19.65 -4.58
C ASN A 150 0.55 -18.79 -3.31
N GLN A 151 0.72 -17.47 -3.47
CA GLN A 151 0.90 -16.50 -2.40
C GLN A 151 0.05 -15.25 -2.69
N PRO A 152 -1.30 -15.38 -2.66
CA PRO A 152 -2.20 -14.38 -3.22
C PRO A 152 -2.43 -13.15 -2.34
N TYR A 153 -1.92 -13.13 -1.10
CA TYR A 153 -2.15 -12.05 -0.13
C TYR A 153 -0.86 -11.57 0.56
N ILE A 154 -0.95 -10.43 1.23
CA ILE A 154 0.17 -9.80 1.95
C ILE A 154 0.83 -10.75 2.95
N GLU A 155 0.04 -11.49 3.73
CA GLU A 155 0.51 -12.45 4.72
C GLU A 155 1.28 -13.64 4.14
N ASP A 156 1.18 -13.88 2.83
CA ASP A 156 1.91 -14.94 2.15
C ASP A 156 3.32 -14.53 1.74
N VAL A 157 3.55 -13.23 1.54
CA VAL A 157 4.80 -12.65 1.01
C VAL A 157 5.51 -11.75 2.02
N PHE A 158 4.83 -11.41 3.11
CA PHE A 158 5.36 -10.63 4.21
C PHE A 158 5.28 -11.41 5.52
N LYS A 159 6.39 -11.45 6.26
CA LYS A 159 6.48 -12.13 7.54
C LYS A 159 6.11 -11.16 8.65
N PHE A 160 4.88 -11.27 9.14
CA PHE A 160 4.46 -10.58 10.36
C PHE A 160 5.09 -11.23 11.60
N THR A 161 5.11 -10.46 12.69
CA THR A 161 5.43 -10.93 14.03
C THR A 161 4.33 -11.85 14.55
N ASP A 162 4.70 -12.75 15.47
CA ASP A 162 3.80 -13.81 15.98
C ASP A 162 2.58 -13.25 16.76
N ASP A 163 2.61 -11.97 17.14
CA ASP A 163 1.51 -11.28 17.82
C ASP A 163 0.43 -10.74 16.86
N ILE A 164 0.60 -10.90 15.54
CA ILE A 164 -0.39 -10.51 14.54
C ILE A 164 -1.26 -11.72 14.15
N ILE A 165 -2.58 -11.55 14.29
CA ILE A 165 -3.59 -12.52 13.87
C ILE A 165 -3.75 -12.44 12.35
N LEU A 166 -3.43 -13.53 11.64
CA LEU A 166 -3.57 -13.62 10.20
C LEU A 166 -4.92 -14.24 9.80
N PRO A 167 -5.46 -13.91 8.61
CA PRO A 167 -6.66 -14.55 8.09
C PRO A 167 -6.50 -16.07 7.99
N LYS A 168 -7.56 -16.83 8.30
CA LYS A 168 -7.58 -18.28 8.07
C LYS A 168 -7.71 -18.53 6.56
N LYS A 169 -6.81 -19.35 6.02
CA LYS A 169 -6.86 -19.82 4.63
C LYS A 169 -8.00 -20.81 4.40
#